data_AF-A0A1V4KEV5-F1
#
_entry.id   AF-A0A1V4KEV5-F1
#
_cell.length_a   1.000
_cell.length_b   1.000
_cell.length_c   1.000
_cell.angle_alpha   90.00
_cell.angle_beta   90.00
_cell.angle_gamma   90.00
#
_symmetry.space_group_name_H-M   'P 1'
#
loop_
_entity.id
_entity.type
_entity.pdbx_description
1 polymer ?
#
loop_
_entity_poly.entity_id
_entity_poly.type
_entity_poly.pdbx_seq_one_letter_code
_entity_poly.pdbx_strand_id
1 'polypeptide(L)'
;MRGRRLCHSNRSVNGSNGNGKSNNYQRSSSQMGRKKWPEGFRGKGSETVWKLSLSTNCIERIANLSNLKNLRILSLGRNNIKNLNGLEAVGETLEELWISYNFIEKLRGIRVMKKLKVLYMSNNLVKDWAEFVRLAELPLLEDLVFVGNPLQEKYASDQNSWIDEAAKRVPKLKKLDGEFGA
;
A
#
# COMPACT_ATOMS: atom_id res chain seq x y z
N MET A 1 -3.72 3.88 30.79
CA MET A 1 -4.59 2.81 30.26
C MET A 1 -4.50 2.82 28.73
N ARG A 2 -3.92 1.79 28.10
CA ARG A 2 -3.82 1.71 26.63
C ARG A 2 -5.08 1.07 26.07
N GLY A 3 -5.97 1.87 25.48
CA GLY A 3 -7.16 1.39 24.79
C GLY A 3 -6.78 0.47 23.63
N ARG A 4 -7.21 -0.79 23.70
CA ARG A 4 -7.06 -1.75 22.60
C ARG A 4 -8.01 -1.34 21.48
N ARG A 5 -7.48 -0.89 20.33
CA ARG A 5 -8.26 -0.67 19.11
C ARG A 5 -8.82 -2.01 18.63
N LEU A 6 -10.15 -2.11 18.55
CA LEU A 6 -10.88 -3.24 17.98
C LEU A 6 -10.85 -3.15 16.45
N CYS A 7 -10.10 -4.02 15.76
CA CYS A 7 -10.18 -4.12 14.30
C CYS A 7 -11.40 -4.98 13.90
N HIS A 8 -12.32 -4.42 13.10
CA HIS A 8 -13.36 -5.19 12.40
C HIS A 8 -12.87 -5.43 10.95
N SER A 9 -12.74 -6.70 10.55
CA SER A 9 -12.31 -7.06 9.20
C SER A 9 -13.50 -7.07 8.23
N ASN A 10 -13.54 -6.13 7.29
CA ASN A 10 -14.42 -6.22 6.11
C ASN A 10 -13.62 -6.83 4.95
N ARG A 11 -13.92 -8.08 4.61
CA ARG A 11 -13.38 -8.75 3.42
C ARG A 11 -14.26 -8.38 2.23
N SER A 12 -13.81 -7.45 1.39
CA SER A 12 -14.40 -7.23 0.06
C SER A 12 -13.39 -7.70 -0.98
N VAL A 13 -13.61 -8.91 -1.48
CA VAL A 13 -12.96 -9.39 -2.71
C VAL A 13 -13.88 -8.96 -3.84
N ASN A 14 -13.68 -7.76 -4.37
CA ASN A 14 -14.39 -7.34 -5.58
C ASN A 14 -13.71 -7.97 -6.79
N GLY A 15 -14.17 -9.17 -7.16
CA GLY A 15 -14.13 -9.62 -8.54
C GLY A 15 -15.39 -9.13 -9.23
N SER A 16 -15.29 -8.09 -10.04
CA SER A 16 -16.37 -7.68 -10.93
C SER A 16 -16.51 -8.75 -12.02
N ASN A 17 -17.38 -9.73 -11.78
CA ASN A 17 -17.90 -10.57 -12.84
C ASN A 17 -18.94 -9.73 -13.59
N GLY A 18 -18.81 -9.62 -14.92
CA GLY A 18 -19.76 -8.92 -15.79
C GLY A 18 -21.12 -9.62 -15.91
N ASN A 19 -21.65 -10.16 -14.80
CA ASN A 19 -23.00 -10.64 -14.66
C ASN A 19 -23.37 -10.57 -13.17
N GLY A 20 -24.23 -9.61 -12.84
CA GLY A 20 -24.62 -9.29 -11.48
C GLY A 20 -25.22 -10.48 -10.74
N LYS A 21 -24.45 -11.09 -9.84
CA LYS A 21 -24.94 -11.86 -8.69
C LYS A 21 -23.97 -11.70 -7.51
N SER A 22 -24.41 -10.93 -6.53
CA SER A 22 -23.73 -10.72 -5.24
C SER A 22 -24.03 -11.90 -4.31
N ASN A 23 -23.01 -12.68 -3.92
CA ASN A 23 -23.16 -13.70 -2.88
C ASN A 23 -22.50 -13.24 -1.58
N ASN A 24 -23.33 -12.96 -0.56
CA ASN A 24 -22.91 -12.68 0.81
C ASN A 24 -22.64 -14.00 1.56
N TYR A 25 -21.42 -14.23 2.01
CA TYR A 25 -21.12 -15.26 3.01
C TYR A 25 -20.87 -14.61 4.37
N GLN A 26 -21.90 -14.60 5.23
CA GLN A 26 -21.76 -14.35 6.65
C GLN A 26 -21.29 -15.65 7.34
N ARG A 27 -20.22 -15.60 8.13
CA ARG A 27 -20.02 -16.56 9.23
C ARG A 27 -19.45 -15.85 10.45
N SER A 28 -20.16 -16.02 11.56
CA SER A 28 -19.89 -15.46 12.87
C SER A 28 -18.90 -16.31 13.68
N SER A 29 -18.47 -15.72 14.80
CA SER A 29 -17.97 -16.34 16.03
C SER A 29 -16.44 -16.49 16.21
N SER A 30 -15.95 -15.71 17.18
CA SER A 30 -15.04 -16.09 18.28
C SER A 30 -13.77 -16.91 17.98
N GLN A 31 -12.61 -16.23 18.01
CA GLN A 31 -11.51 -16.56 18.93
C GLN A 31 -10.32 -15.58 18.78
N MET A 32 -9.71 -15.30 19.92
CA MET A 32 -8.60 -14.40 20.15
C MET A 32 -7.29 -15.06 19.70
N GLY A 33 -6.60 -14.49 18.72
CA GLY A 33 -5.32 -14.98 18.23
C GLY A 33 -4.73 -14.02 17.20
N ARG A 34 -3.41 -13.80 17.23
CA ARG A 34 -2.66 -12.89 16.34
C ARG A 34 -3.11 -13.11 14.89
N LYS A 35 -3.85 -12.16 14.30
CA LYS A 35 -4.43 -12.32 12.95
C LYS A 35 -3.32 -12.19 11.90
N LYS A 36 -2.77 -13.34 11.53
CA LYS A 36 -1.89 -13.53 10.35
C LYS A 36 -2.66 -13.22 9.07
N TRP A 37 -1.90 -12.90 8.02
CA TRP A 37 -2.37 -12.82 6.63
C TRP A 37 -3.42 -13.91 6.32
N PRO A 38 -4.49 -13.63 5.54
CA PRO A 38 -5.52 -14.63 5.25
C PRO A 38 -4.89 -15.92 4.72
N GLU A 39 -4.93 -16.99 5.52
CA GLU A 39 -4.47 -18.31 5.11
C GLU A 39 -5.44 -18.84 4.04
N GLY A 40 -4.89 -19.28 2.91
CA GLY A 40 -5.65 -20.02 1.90
C GLY A 40 -6.24 -19.21 0.74
N PHE A 41 -5.47 -18.31 0.10
CA PHE A 41 -5.68 -18.05 -1.34
C PHE A 41 -5.24 -19.29 -2.15
N ARG A 42 -5.92 -20.43 -1.97
CA ARG A 42 -5.92 -21.54 -2.92
C ARG A 42 -6.87 -21.14 -4.04
N GLY A 43 -6.38 -20.29 -4.93
CA GLY A 43 -7.13 -19.82 -6.08
C GLY A 43 -7.38 -20.97 -7.05
N LYS A 44 -8.49 -21.69 -6.89
CA LYS A 44 -9.16 -22.29 -8.05
C LYS A 44 -9.81 -21.13 -8.80
N GLY A 45 -9.09 -20.57 -9.79
CA GLY A 45 -9.57 -19.49 -10.66
C GLY A 45 -8.76 -18.18 -10.66
N SER A 46 -7.48 -18.20 -10.27
CA SER A 46 -6.65 -17.00 -10.11
C SER A 46 -6.05 -16.44 -11.42
N GLU A 47 -6.83 -16.36 -12.50
CA GLU A 47 -6.38 -15.72 -13.75
C GLU A 47 -6.94 -14.29 -13.94
N THR A 48 -7.91 -13.86 -13.13
CA THR A 48 -8.64 -12.59 -13.37
C THR A 48 -8.51 -11.52 -12.28
N VAL A 49 -7.81 -11.80 -11.17
CA VAL A 49 -7.69 -10.84 -10.06
C VAL A 49 -6.64 -9.78 -10.40
N TRP A 50 -7.10 -8.63 -10.87
CA TRP A 50 -6.26 -7.46 -11.15
C TRP A 50 -6.29 -6.41 -10.03
N LYS A 51 -7.27 -6.48 -9.12
CA LYS A 51 -7.38 -5.60 -7.95
C LYS A 51 -7.64 -6.41 -6.67
N LEU A 52 -6.90 -6.12 -5.62
CA LEU A 52 -7.06 -6.73 -4.29
C LEU A 52 -7.16 -5.64 -3.21
N SER A 53 -8.25 -5.67 -2.45
CA SER A 53 -8.48 -4.75 -1.34
C SER A 53 -8.48 -5.50 0.00
N LEU A 54 -7.53 -5.15 0.86
CA LEU A 54 -7.33 -5.70 2.20
C LEU A 54 -7.19 -4.57 3.24
N SER A 55 -7.78 -3.41 2.98
CA SER A 55 -7.75 -2.25 3.88
C SER A 55 -8.55 -2.49 5.17
N THR A 56 -8.19 -1.76 6.23
CA THR A 56 -8.87 -1.82 7.55
C THR A 56 -8.82 -3.22 8.16
N ASN A 57 -7.63 -3.82 8.18
CA ASN A 57 -7.35 -5.07 8.88
C ASN A 57 -6.21 -4.84 9.90
N CYS A 58 -5.75 -5.89 10.58
CA CYS A 58 -4.54 -5.81 11.41
C CYS A 58 -3.36 -6.53 10.75
N ILE A 59 -3.19 -6.40 9.43
CA ILE A 59 -2.10 -7.09 8.70
C ILE A 59 -0.76 -6.47 9.11
N GLU A 60 0.15 -7.31 9.62
CA GLU A 60 1.50 -6.88 10.02
C GLU A 60 2.56 -7.19 8.95
N ARG A 61 2.29 -8.19 8.09
CA ARG A 61 3.24 -8.70 7.10
C ARG A 61 2.52 -9.05 5.81
N ILE A 62 3.08 -8.67 4.68
CA ILE A 62 2.59 -9.02 3.34
C ILE A 62 3.10 -10.43 3.01
N ALA A 63 2.23 -11.33 2.56
CA ALA A 63 2.57 -12.72 2.26
C ALA A 63 1.60 -13.32 1.24
N ASN A 64 1.83 -14.56 0.77
CA ASN A 64 0.89 -15.33 -0.06
C ASN A 64 0.32 -14.60 -1.30
N LEU A 65 1.11 -13.72 -1.93
CA LEU A 65 0.75 -13.03 -3.17
C LEU A 65 1.22 -13.78 -4.44
N SER A 66 1.92 -14.90 -4.30
CA SER A 66 2.56 -15.66 -5.41
C SER A 66 1.59 -16.14 -6.50
N ASN A 67 0.32 -16.34 -6.16
CA ASN A 67 -0.69 -16.82 -7.10
C ASN A 67 -1.38 -15.67 -7.87
N LEU A 68 -1.14 -14.41 -7.49
CA LEU A 68 -1.82 -13.23 -8.03
C LEU A 68 -1.01 -12.57 -9.15
N LYS A 69 -0.66 -13.37 -10.17
CA LYS A 69 0.24 -12.95 -11.26
C LYS A 69 -0.26 -11.78 -12.12
N ASN A 70 -1.55 -11.47 -12.06
CA ASN A 70 -2.16 -10.38 -12.83
C ASN A 70 -2.53 -9.16 -11.95
N LEU A 71 -2.08 -9.14 -10.69
CA LEU A 71 -2.43 -8.08 -9.76
C LEU A 71 -1.79 -6.75 -10.18
N ARG A 72 -2.63 -5.75 -10.42
CA ARG A 72 -2.26 -4.38 -10.79
C ARG A 72 -2.51 -3.38 -9.66
N ILE A 73 -3.58 -3.55 -8.90
CA ILE A 73 -3.94 -2.63 -7.81
C ILE A 73 -3.99 -3.38 -6.48
N LEU A 74 -3.22 -2.93 -5.50
CA LEU A 74 -3.21 -3.49 -4.14
C LEU A 74 -3.51 -2.41 -3.11
N SER A 75 -4.63 -2.57 -2.41
CA SER A 75 -5.03 -1.69 -1.31
C SER A 75 -4.83 -2.39 0.04
N LEU A 76 -3.94 -1.82 0.85
CA LEU A 76 -3.52 -2.27 2.18
C LEU A 76 -3.62 -1.14 3.21
N GLY A 77 -4.44 -0.12 2.96
CA GLY A 77 -4.56 1.03 3.84
C GLY A 77 -5.13 0.66 5.22
N ARG A 78 -4.78 1.41 6.27
CA ARG A 78 -5.25 1.17 7.65
C ARG A 78 -4.95 -0.26 8.12
N ASN A 79 -3.66 -0.63 8.08
CA ASN A 79 -3.13 -1.90 8.59
C ASN A 79 -1.96 -1.63 9.55
N ASN A 80 -1.23 -2.67 9.96
CA ASN A 80 -0.08 -2.59 10.87
C ASN A 80 1.25 -2.93 10.18
N ILE A 81 1.35 -2.68 8.86
CA ILE A 81 2.50 -3.08 8.05
C ILE A 81 3.70 -2.18 8.35
N LYS A 82 4.88 -2.79 8.51
CA LYS A 82 6.12 -2.06 8.86
C LYS A 82 7.16 -2.00 7.74
N ASN A 83 7.04 -2.87 6.74
CA ASN A 83 7.96 -2.95 5.61
C ASN A 83 7.26 -3.53 4.38
N LEU A 84 7.92 -3.40 3.24
CA LEU A 84 7.41 -3.81 1.92
C LEU A 84 7.74 -5.27 1.56
N ASN A 85 8.32 -6.04 2.48
CA ASN A 85 8.68 -7.43 2.22
C ASN A 85 7.42 -8.27 1.93
N GLY A 86 7.47 -9.11 0.91
CA GLY A 86 6.36 -9.92 0.43
C GLY A 86 5.69 -9.39 -0.84
N LEU A 87 6.04 -8.18 -1.29
CA LEU A 87 5.57 -7.60 -2.57
C LEU A 87 6.36 -8.09 -3.79
N GLU A 88 7.48 -8.79 -3.60
CA GLU A 88 8.33 -9.30 -4.69
C GLU A 88 7.54 -10.20 -5.65
N ALA A 89 6.58 -10.96 -5.13
CA ALA A 89 5.73 -11.87 -5.89
C ALA A 89 4.83 -11.16 -6.93
N VAL A 90 4.52 -9.87 -6.74
CA VAL A 90 3.65 -9.08 -7.62
C VAL A 90 4.34 -7.83 -8.15
N GLY A 91 5.64 -7.65 -7.88
CA GLY A 91 6.38 -6.44 -8.23
C GLY A 91 6.43 -6.17 -9.75
N GLU A 92 6.41 -7.22 -10.56
CA GLU A 92 6.45 -7.09 -12.03
C GLU A 92 5.10 -6.70 -12.66
N THR A 93 4.01 -6.75 -11.89
CA THR A 93 2.65 -6.49 -12.39
C THR A 93 1.95 -5.34 -11.69
N LEU A 94 2.37 -4.98 -10.48
CA LEU A 94 1.71 -3.95 -9.68
C LEU A 94 1.91 -2.55 -10.29
N GLU A 95 0.79 -1.88 -10.55
CA GLU A 95 0.68 -0.53 -11.11
C GLU A 95 0.27 0.49 -10.04
N GLU A 96 -0.53 0.08 -9.06
CA GLU A 96 -0.96 0.94 -7.95
C GLU A 96 -0.86 0.25 -6.59
N LEU A 97 -0.27 0.96 -5.62
CA LEU A 97 -0.16 0.50 -4.24
C LEU A 97 -0.73 1.56 -3.30
N TRP A 98 -1.79 1.20 -2.56
CA TRP A 98 -2.39 2.06 -1.55
C TRP A 98 -2.12 1.50 -0.16
N ILE A 99 -1.13 2.05 0.54
CA ILE A 99 -0.63 1.57 1.83
C ILE A 99 -0.64 2.67 2.91
N SER A 100 -1.48 3.70 2.74
CA SER A 100 -1.67 4.75 3.73
C SER A 100 -2.13 4.24 5.10
N TYR A 101 -1.82 4.96 6.18
CA TYR A 101 -2.16 4.57 7.55
C TYR A 101 -1.59 3.19 7.93
N ASN A 102 -0.27 3.05 7.78
CA ASN A 102 0.51 1.91 8.24
C ASN A 102 1.69 2.42 9.08
N PHE A 103 2.68 1.57 9.37
CA PHE A 103 3.86 1.89 10.18
C PHE A 103 5.15 1.72 9.38
N ILE A 104 5.14 2.08 8.09
CA ILE A 104 6.31 1.91 7.22
C ILE A 104 7.32 3.01 7.55
N GLU A 105 8.48 2.60 8.05
CA GLU A 105 9.61 3.50 8.31
C GLU A 105 10.64 3.49 7.17
N LYS A 106 10.78 2.34 6.49
CA LYS A 106 11.81 2.10 5.49
C LYS A 106 11.22 1.59 4.18
N LEU A 107 11.73 2.11 3.08
CA LEU A 107 11.32 1.78 1.71
C LEU A 107 12.25 0.74 1.05
N ARG A 108 13.04 0.02 1.85
CA ARG A 108 13.81 -1.13 1.36
C ARG A 108 12.87 -2.13 0.65
N GLY A 109 13.27 -2.54 -0.55
CA GLY A 109 12.51 -3.47 -1.39
C GLY A 109 11.57 -2.79 -2.38
N ILE A 110 11.39 -1.46 -2.33
CA ILE A 110 10.51 -0.75 -3.26
C ILE A 110 10.87 -0.97 -4.74
N ARG A 111 12.16 -1.11 -5.05
CA ARG A 111 12.67 -1.27 -6.42
C ARG A 111 12.07 -2.44 -7.20
N VAL A 112 11.52 -3.45 -6.51
CA VAL A 112 10.95 -4.63 -7.18
C VAL A 112 9.68 -4.28 -7.97
N MET A 113 8.99 -3.19 -7.61
CA MET A 113 7.73 -2.78 -8.24
C MET A 113 7.96 -1.95 -9.50
N LYS A 114 8.53 -2.55 -10.55
CA LYS A 114 8.99 -1.83 -11.75
C LYS A 114 7.89 -1.15 -12.56
N LYS A 115 6.64 -1.59 -12.41
CA LYS A 115 5.48 -1.02 -13.11
C LYS A 115 4.66 -0.05 -12.26
N LEU A 116 5.09 0.24 -11.02
CA LEU A 116 4.33 1.07 -10.11
C LEU A 116 4.27 2.51 -10.63
N LYS A 117 3.05 3.01 -10.81
CA LYS A 117 2.72 4.38 -11.25
C LYS A 117 2.15 5.23 -10.14
N VAL A 118 1.32 4.61 -9.28
CA VAL A 118 0.61 5.29 -8.20
C VAL A 118 1.02 4.69 -6.86
N LEU A 119 1.49 5.52 -5.95
CA LEU A 119 1.83 5.14 -4.58
C LEU A 119 1.14 6.07 -3.59
N TYR A 120 0.15 5.55 -2.89
CA TYR A 120 -0.47 6.25 -1.77
C TYR A 120 0.05 5.67 -0.47
N MET A 121 0.87 6.43 0.25
CA MET A 121 1.54 6.02 1.48
C MET A 121 1.51 7.09 2.56
N SER A 122 0.50 7.96 2.54
CA SER A 122 0.27 8.95 3.59
C SER A 122 0.12 8.31 4.98
N ASN A 123 0.44 9.07 6.03
CA ASN A 123 0.35 8.63 7.41
C ASN A 123 1.13 7.31 7.65
N ASN A 124 2.39 7.30 7.22
CA ASN A 124 3.39 6.28 7.58
C ASN A 124 4.49 6.93 8.42
N LEU A 125 5.63 6.27 8.61
CA LEU A 125 6.68 6.68 9.55
C LEU A 125 8.02 6.99 8.86
N VAL A 126 8.01 7.30 7.56
CA VAL A 126 9.22 7.65 6.83
C VAL A 126 9.72 9.02 7.30
N LYS A 127 10.96 9.09 7.78
CA LYS A 127 11.47 10.23 8.55
C LYS A 127 12.66 10.97 7.96
N ASP A 128 13.29 10.42 6.92
CA ASP A 128 14.52 10.97 6.35
C ASP A 128 14.55 10.83 4.82
N TRP A 129 15.34 11.71 4.19
CA TRP A 129 15.51 11.74 2.74
C TRP A 129 16.17 10.48 2.19
N ALA A 130 16.97 9.75 2.99
CA ALA A 130 17.63 8.53 2.52
C ALA A 130 16.61 7.45 2.16
N GLU A 131 15.53 7.34 2.93
CA GLU A 131 14.38 6.49 2.57
C GLU A 131 13.61 7.06 1.36
N PHE A 132 13.35 8.36 1.31
CA PHE A 132 12.59 8.99 0.22
C PHE A 132 13.24 8.82 -1.16
N VAL A 133 14.56 9.02 -1.28
CA VAL A 133 15.27 8.94 -2.58
C VAL A 133 15.18 7.56 -3.24
N ARG A 134 14.85 6.50 -2.48
CA ARG A 134 14.61 5.16 -3.03
C ARG A 134 13.42 5.11 -3.98
N LEU A 135 12.49 6.06 -3.88
CA LEU A 135 11.38 6.22 -4.83
C LEU A 135 11.88 6.53 -6.24
N ALA A 136 13.07 7.13 -6.39
CA ALA A 136 13.69 7.36 -7.69
C ALA A 136 14.07 6.05 -8.42
N GLU A 137 14.16 4.92 -7.70
CA GLU A 137 14.42 3.59 -8.28
C GLU A 137 13.20 3.00 -9.01
N LEU A 138 12.01 3.61 -8.84
CA LEU A 138 10.79 3.26 -9.56
C LEU A 138 10.76 4.01 -10.89
N PRO A 139 10.86 3.32 -12.04
CA PRO A 139 11.01 4.00 -13.33
C PRO A 139 9.72 4.68 -13.80
N LEU A 140 8.54 4.18 -13.38
CA LEU A 140 7.24 4.64 -13.86
C LEU A 140 6.41 5.37 -12.80
N LEU A 141 6.98 5.71 -11.63
CA LEU A 141 6.23 6.37 -10.56
C LEU A 141 5.87 7.79 -11.00
N GLU A 142 4.59 8.13 -10.99
CA GLU A 142 4.05 9.40 -11.47
C GLU A 142 3.17 10.10 -10.45
N ASP A 143 2.42 9.36 -9.62
CA ASP A 143 1.53 9.91 -8.58
C ASP A 143 1.93 9.39 -7.20
N LEU A 144 2.29 10.31 -6.31
CA LEU A 144 2.69 10.02 -4.94
C LEU A 144 1.84 10.81 -3.95
N VAL A 145 1.29 10.11 -2.96
CA VAL A 145 0.70 10.74 -1.77
C VAL A 145 1.48 10.28 -0.55
N PHE A 146 2.14 11.22 0.10
CA PHE A 146 3.12 11.06 1.17
C PHE A 146 2.81 11.93 2.41
N VAL A 147 1.78 12.77 2.39
CA VAL A 147 1.31 13.59 3.53
C VAL A 147 1.26 12.80 4.85
N GLY A 148 1.69 13.44 5.95
CA GLY A 148 1.61 12.86 7.30
C GLY A 148 2.68 11.80 7.59
N ASN A 149 3.73 11.76 6.78
CA ASN A 149 4.99 11.10 7.15
C ASN A 149 5.87 12.10 7.91
N PRO A 150 6.63 11.68 8.95
CA PRO A 150 7.49 12.58 9.72
C PRO A 150 8.45 13.41 8.87
N LEU A 151 8.96 12.85 7.77
CA LEU A 151 9.78 13.60 6.82
C LEU A 151 8.99 14.78 6.23
N GLN A 152 7.78 14.53 5.71
CA GLN A 152 6.97 15.57 5.08
C GLN A 152 6.54 16.63 6.10
N GLU A 153 6.09 16.24 7.29
CA GLU A 153 5.69 17.17 8.34
C GLU A 153 6.83 18.12 8.73
N LYS A 154 8.07 17.64 8.72
CA LYS A 154 9.27 18.44 9.04
C LYS A 154 9.56 19.56 8.03
N TYR A 155 9.14 19.39 6.78
CA TYR A 155 9.31 20.38 5.70
C TYR A 155 7.97 21.05 5.32
N ALA A 156 6.87 20.66 5.97
CA ALA A 156 5.57 21.30 5.78
C ALA A 156 5.46 22.61 6.60
N SER A 157 6.18 22.70 7.72
CA SER A 157 6.11 23.82 8.66
C SER A 157 7.08 24.96 8.32
N ASP A 158 8.19 24.66 7.65
CA ASP A 158 9.23 25.64 7.33
C ASP A 158 9.10 26.06 5.86
N GLN A 159 9.37 27.33 5.54
CA GLN A 159 9.20 27.99 4.22
C GLN A 159 10.03 27.40 3.05
N ASN A 160 10.54 26.18 3.15
CA ASN A 160 11.11 25.41 2.04
C ASN A 160 10.09 24.35 1.61
N SER A 161 9.33 24.66 0.55
CA SER A 161 8.27 23.82 -0.02
C SER A 161 8.70 22.35 -0.09
N TRP A 162 8.06 21.50 0.72
CA TRP A 162 8.20 20.05 0.69
C TRP A 162 8.15 19.51 -0.75
N ILE A 163 7.28 20.10 -1.58
CA ILE A 163 7.11 19.76 -2.99
C ILE A 163 8.42 19.97 -3.77
N ASP A 164 9.07 21.12 -3.60
CA ASP A 164 10.30 21.46 -4.34
C ASP A 164 11.46 20.53 -3.99
N GLU A 165 11.62 20.20 -2.70
CA GLU A 165 12.68 19.30 -2.26
C GLU A 165 12.42 17.84 -2.67
N ALA A 166 11.15 17.41 -2.64
CA ALA A 166 10.75 16.10 -3.12
C ALA A 166 10.93 15.97 -4.64
N ALA A 167 10.50 16.99 -5.39
CA ALA A 167 10.64 17.13 -6.84
C ALA A 167 12.10 16.95 -7.30
N LYS A 168 13.03 17.67 -6.67
CA LYS A 168 14.47 17.56 -6.98
C LYS A 168 15.02 16.14 -6.84
N ARG A 169 14.46 15.35 -5.92
CA ARG A 169 14.92 13.99 -5.61
C ARG A 169 14.22 12.92 -6.44
N VAL A 170 12.99 13.17 -6.85
CA VAL A 170 12.19 12.25 -7.69
C VAL A 170 11.54 13.05 -8.83
N PRO A 171 12.35 13.57 -9.78
CA PRO A 171 11.91 14.54 -10.80
C PRO A 171 10.99 13.96 -11.88
N LYS A 172 10.59 12.70 -11.73
CA LYS A 172 9.68 12.00 -12.64
C LYS A 172 8.22 12.03 -12.15
N LEU A 173 8.00 12.47 -10.91
CA LEU A 173 6.66 12.62 -10.36
C LEU A 173 5.91 13.67 -11.17
N LYS A 174 4.69 13.35 -11.60
CA LYS A 174 3.78 14.31 -12.23
C LYS A 174 2.88 14.96 -11.19
N LYS A 175 2.62 14.23 -10.11
CA LYS A 175 1.73 14.63 -9.02
C LYS A 175 2.30 14.20 -7.67
N LEU A 176 2.31 15.15 -6.74
CA LEU A 176 2.77 14.95 -5.37
C LEU A 176 1.76 15.56 -4.41
N ASP A 177 1.20 14.75 -3.51
CA ASP A 177 0.28 15.17 -2.46
C ASP A 177 -0.97 15.92 -2.93
N GLY A 178 -1.37 15.70 -4.19
CA GLY A 178 -2.51 16.37 -4.81
C GLY A 178 -2.11 17.51 -5.76
N GLU A 179 -0.89 18.02 -5.64
CA GLU A 179 -0.35 19.10 -6.46
C GLU A 179 0.27 18.57 -7.77
N PHE A 180 0.04 19.29 -8.87
CA PHE A 180 0.57 18.96 -10.19
C PHE A 180 1.88 19.72 -10.47
N GLY A 181 2.78 19.12 -11.24
CA GLY A 181 4.02 19.77 -11.67
C GLY A 181 5.17 19.70 -10.66
N ALA A 182 5.22 18.59 -9.91
CA ALA A 182 6.34 18.22 -9.06
C ALA A 182 7.55 17.68 -9.87
#